data_AF-A0AAU9VCE2-F1
#
_entry.id   AF-A0AAU9VCE2-F1
#
_cell.length_a   1.000
_cell.length_b   1.000
_cell.length_c   1.000
_cell.angle_alpha   90.00
_cell.angle_beta   90.00
_cell.angle_gamma   90.00
#
_symmetry.space_group_name_H-M   'P 1'
#
loop_
_entity.id
_entity.type
_entity.pdbx_description
1 polymer ?
#
loop_
_entity_poly.entity_id
_entity_poly.type
_entity_poly.pdbx_seq_one_letter_code
_entity_poly.pdbx_strand_id
1 'polypeptide(L)'
;MKFTYMLVNNATILMHNVNSNIAEIFNSVIAKFIGGKRIIYSTRQSYGGRCAASVVSFNSGQPQMFLSKEVLLRSSNKFVRRLENRRNMNRLASVKCRLNKAFIVKPQCSKTDKNYGESCEKPDLSEADYDFAKNERLYPLKTATY
;
A
#
# COMPACT_ATOMS: atom_id res chain seq x y z
N MET A 1 21.07 -6.32 -22.73
CA MET A 1 21.30 -4.92 -22.28
C MET A 1 22.64 -4.83 -21.58
N LYS A 2 23.53 -3.96 -22.05
CA LYS A 2 24.94 -3.89 -21.65
C LYS A 2 25.08 -3.13 -20.32
N PHE A 3 25.45 -3.83 -19.25
CA PHE A 3 25.78 -3.27 -17.93
C PHE A 3 26.78 -2.10 -18.01
N THR A 4 27.67 -2.14 -19.01
CA THR A 4 28.64 -1.08 -19.31
C THR A 4 27.99 0.27 -19.66
N TYR A 5 26.83 0.28 -20.34
CA TYR A 5 26.11 1.51 -20.65
C TYR A 5 25.56 2.19 -19.39
N MET A 6 25.05 1.40 -18.45
CA MET A 6 24.57 1.93 -17.17
C MET A 6 25.71 2.47 -16.30
N LEU A 7 26.87 1.81 -16.30
CA LEU A 7 28.05 2.29 -15.57
C LEU A 7 28.54 3.62 -16.13
N VAL A 8 28.63 3.77 -17.45
CA VAL A 8 29.07 5.00 -18.09
C VAL A 8 28.12 6.15 -17.80
N ASN A 9 26.81 5.94 -17.90
CA ASN A 9 25.82 6.99 -17.62
C ASN A 9 25.77 7.43 -16.15
N ASN A 10 26.14 6.55 -15.21
CA ASN A 10 26.15 6.87 -13.79
C ASN A 10 27.56 7.25 -13.26
N ALA A 11 28.58 7.24 -14.12
CA ALA A 11 29.97 7.49 -13.73
C ALA A 11 30.17 8.89 -13.12
N THR A 12 29.46 9.90 -13.63
CA THR A 12 29.48 11.27 -13.10
C THR A 12 28.94 11.34 -11.67
N ILE A 13 27.85 10.61 -11.39
CA ILE A 13 27.25 10.52 -10.05
C ILE A 13 28.19 9.82 -9.06
N LEU A 14 28.87 8.75 -9.52
CA LEU A 14 29.92 8.07 -8.73
C LEU A 14 31.13 8.97 -8.47
N MET A 15 31.60 9.73 -9.47
CA MET A 15 32.75 10.63 -9.32
C MET A 15 32.48 11.79 -8.36
N HIS A 16 31.26 12.33 -8.36
CA HIS A 16 30.90 13.44 -7.48
C HIS A 16 30.54 13.02 -6.06
N ASN A 17 30.60 11.71 -5.74
CA ASN A 17 30.26 11.13 -4.44
C ASN A 17 28.93 11.69 -3.86
N VAL A 18 27.97 11.98 -4.74
CA VAL A 18 26.62 12.39 -4.36
C VAL A 18 25.89 11.12 -3.99
N ASN A 19 26.21 10.62 -2.81
CA ASN A 19 25.67 9.42 -2.21
C ASN A 19 24.28 9.68 -1.60
N SER A 20 23.35 10.19 -2.40
CA SER A 20 21.96 9.81 -2.20
C SER A 20 21.81 8.42 -2.80
N ASN A 21 22.27 7.40 -2.07
CA ASN A 21 22.41 6.02 -2.53
C ASN A 21 21.18 5.62 -3.37
N ILE A 22 21.34 5.59 -4.69
CA ILE A 22 20.22 5.37 -5.62
C ILE A 22 19.55 4.03 -5.30
N ALA A 23 20.31 3.06 -4.79
CA ALA A 23 19.78 1.80 -4.31
C ALA A 23 18.89 1.97 -3.06
N GLU A 24 19.19 2.89 -2.14
CA GLU A 24 18.35 3.21 -0.98
C GLU A 24 17.07 3.96 -1.37
N ILE A 25 17.15 4.91 -2.30
CA ILE A 25 15.96 5.61 -2.82
C ILE A 25 15.06 4.62 -3.55
N PHE A 26 15.64 3.81 -4.44
CA PHE A 26 14.91 2.77 -5.16
C PHE A 26 14.29 1.74 -4.21
N ASN A 27 15.05 1.29 -3.21
CA ASN A 27 14.54 0.36 -2.20
C ASN A 27 13.44 1.00 -1.34
N SER A 28 13.54 2.29 -1.02
CA SER A 28 12.50 3.04 -0.28
C SER A 28 11.21 3.20 -1.07
N VAL A 29 11.29 3.56 -2.35
CA VAL A 29 10.13 3.67 -3.26
C VAL A 29 9.43 2.32 -3.36
N ILE A 30 10.20 1.26 -3.58
CA ILE A 30 9.64 -0.06 -3.75
C ILE A 30 9.08 -0.63 -2.43
N ALA A 31 9.78 -0.41 -1.31
CA ALA A 31 9.27 -0.79 0.01
C ALA A 31 7.96 -0.08 0.36
N LYS A 32 7.79 1.18 -0.07
CA LYS A 32 6.53 1.95 0.08
C LYS A 32 5.37 1.27 -0.65
N PHE A 33 5.58 0.79 -1.88
CA PHE A 33 4.52 0.12 -2.64
C PHE A 33 4.23 -1.31 -2.17
N ILE A 34 5.15 -1.96 -1.46
CA ILE A 34 5.01 -3.37 -1.05
C ILE A 34 4.70 -3.50 0.46
N GLY A 35 4.68 -2.38 1.19
CA GLY A 35 4.39 -2.35 2.61
C GLY A 35 5.52 -2.97 3.46
N GLY A 36 6.78 -2.71 3.09
CA GLY A 36 7.94 -3.09 3.91
C GLY A 36 8.42 -4.55 3.80
N LYS A 37 7.95 -5.34 2.83
CA LYS A 37 8.52 -6.69 2.59
C LYS A 37 9.86 -6.59 1.86
N ARG A 38 10.89 -7.29 2.36
CA ARG A 38 12.21 -7.40 1.72
C ARG A 38 12.12 -8.09 0.36
N ILE A 39 12.61 -7.45 -0.69
CA ILE A 39 12.76 -8.05 -2.02
C ILE A 39 14.16 -8.62 -2.16
N ILE A 40 14.25 -9.89 -2.54
CA ILE A 40 15.51 -10.55 -2.83
C ILE A 40 15.70 -10.52 -4.36
N TYR A 41 16.35 -9.49 -4.88
CA TYR A 41 16.60 -9.34 -6.33
C TYR A 41 17.68 -10.28 -6.87
N SER A 42 18.49 -10.88 -6.00
CA SER A 42 19.62 -11.73 -6.38
C SER A 42 19.22 -13.04 -7.07
N THR A 43 17.93 -13.40 -7.10
CA THR A 43 17.43 -14.62 -7.72
C THR A 43 16.51 -14.29 -8.90
N ARG A 44 16.82 -14.85 -10.09
CA ARG A 44 16.06 -14.61 -11.32
C ARG A 44 14.59 -14.98 -11.10
N GLN A 45 13.67 -14.08 -11.49
CA GLN A 45 12.20 -14.21 -11.34
C GLN A 45 11.64 -14.27 -9.90
N SER A 46 12.45 -14.00 -8.88
CA SER A 46 12.02 -14.09 -7.48
C SER A 46 10.92 -13.09 -7.10
N TYR A 47 10.92 -11.90 -7.71
CA TYR A 47 9.95 -10.85 -7.46
C TYR A 47 8.68 -11.07 -8.27
N GLY A 48 8.81 -11.26 -9.60
CA GLY A 48 7.69 -11.53 -10.49
C GLY A 48 6.89 -12.77 -10.06
N GLY A 49 7.58 -13.85 -9.65
CA GLY A 49 6.93 -15.05 -9.12
C GLY A 49 6.16 -14.81 -7.82
N ARG A 50 6.67 -13.93 -6.92
CA ARG A 50 5.95 -13.56 -5.69
C ARG A 50 4.71 -12.72 -5.98
N CYS A 51 4.79 -11.78 -6.92
CA CYS A 51 3.64 -10.98 -7.34
C CYS A 51 2.56 -11.86 -7.96
N ALA A 52 2.93 -12.74 -8.91
CA ALA A 52 2.01 -13.68 -9.52
C ALA A 52 1.37 -14.62 -8.48
N ALA A 53 2.16 -15.20 -7.58
CA ALA A 53 1.65 -16.04 -6.50
C ALA A 53 0.74 -15.28 -5.52
N SER A 54 1.00 -13.98 -5.28
CA SER A 54 0.15 -13.13 -4.45
C SER A 54 -1.20 -12.86 -5.11
N VAL A 55 -1.22 -12.58 -6.42
CA VAL A 55 -2.44 -12.36 -7.19
C VAL A 55 -3.30 -13.62 -7.19
N VAL A 56 -2.71 -14.79 -7.45
CA VAL A 56 -3.45 -16.05 -7.43
C VAL A 56 -3.97 -16.37 -6.03
N SER A 57 -3.16 -16.17 -4.98
CA SER A 57 -3.60 -16.41 -3.60
C SER A 57 -4.71 -15.46 -3.17
N PHE A 58 -4.67 -14.20 -3.62
CA PHE A 58 -5.72 -13.22 -3.35
C PHE A 58 -7.05 -13.61 -4.01
N ASN A 59 -7.01 -13.99 -5.29
CA ASN A 59 -8.21 -14.35 -6.05
C ASN A 59 -8.79 -15.72 -5.65
N SER A 60 -7.93 -16.71 -5.41
CA SER A 60 -8.37 -18.08 -5.06
C SER A 60 -8.64 -18.28 -3.57
N GLY A 61 -8.06 -17.44 -2.71
CA GLY A 61 -8.06 -17.63 -1.27
C GLY A 61 -7.26 -18.86 -0.79
N GLN A 62 -6.56 -19.55 -1.70
CA GLN A 62 -5.82 -20.78 -1.42
C GLN A 62 -4.35 -20.52 -1.03
N PRO A 63 -3.75 -21.41 -0.22
CA PRO A 63 -2.32 -21.41 0.08
C PRO A 63 -1.41 -21.56 -1.15
N GLN A 64 -0.19 -21.02 -1.08
CA GLN A 64 0.76 -21.02 -2.20
C GLN A 64 1.32 -22.42 -2.50
N MET A 65 1.27 -23.36 -1.57
CA MET A 65 1.58 -24.78 -1.78
C MET A 65 0.76 -25.42 -2.90
N PHE A 66 -0.48 -24.98 -3.14
CA PHE A 66 -1.26 -25.49 -4.26
C PHE A 66 -0.59 -25.15 -5.60
N LEU A 67 0.00 -23.96 -5.71
CA LEU A 67 0.79 -23.58 -6.88
C LEU A 67 2.04 -24.46 -7.02
N SER A 68 2.70 -24.84 -5.92
CA SER A 68 3.86 -25.72 -6.01
C SER A 68 3.50 -27.10 -6.57
N LYS A 69 2.34 -27.62 -6.16
CA LYS A 69 1.86 -28.93 -6.60
C LYS A 69 1.40 -28.91 -8.05
N GLU A 70 0.61 -27.91 -8.44
CA GLU A 70 -0.02 -27.87 -9.77
C GLU A 70 0.88 -27.24 -10.84
N VAL A 71 1.59 -26.15 -10.53
CA VAL A 71 2.41 -25.41 -11.52
C VAL A 71 3.83 -25.96 -11.61
N LEU A 72 4.43 -26.29 -10.46
CA LEU A 72 5.82 -26.74 -10.39
C LEU A 72 5.94 -28.27 -10.37
N LEU A 73 4.82 -29.01 -10.34
CA LEU A 73 4.75 -30.47 -10.22
C LEU A 73 5.63 -31.01 -9.07
N ARG A 74 5.81 -30.19 -8.03
CA ARG A 74 6.67 -30.48 -6.88
C ARG A 74 5.88 -30.38 -5.59
N SER A 75 6.00 -31.43 -4.78
CA SER A 75 5.40 -31.42 -3.45
C SER A 75 6.20 -30.49 -2.53
N SER A 76 5.49 -29.59 -1.86
CA SER A 76 6.09 -28.78 -0.80
C SER A 76 6.49 -29.66 0.39
N ASN A 77 7.60 -29.32 1.05
CA ASN A 77 8.04 -30.00 2.27
C ASN A 77 6.91 -30.04 3.32
N LYS A 78 6.76 -31.16 4.04
CA LYS A 78 5.76 -31.36 5.10
C LYS A 78 5.74 -30.21 6.12
N PHE A 79 6.89 -29.65 6.47
CA PHE A 79 7.00 -28.50 7.37
C PHE A 79 6.36 -27.24 6.77
N VAL A 80 6.72 -26.89 5.54
CA VAL A 80 6.17 -25.74 4.80
C VAL A 80 4.66 -25.88 4.67
N ARG A 81 4.19 -27.08 4.35
CA ARG A 81 2.77 -27.41 4.26
C ARG A 81 2.02 -27.15 5.56
N ARG A 82 2.52 -27.63 6.69
CA ARG A 82 1.91 -27.38 8.02
C ARG A 82 1.87 -25.89 8.33
N LEU A 83 2.95 -25.17 8.03
CA LEU A 83 3.08 -23.75 8.30
C LEU A 83 2.06 -22.93 7.49
N GLU A 84 1.92 -23.21 6.20
CA GLU A 84 0.93 -22.55 5.35
C GLU A 84 -0.50 -22.87 5.77
N ASN A 85 -0.81 -24.14 6.06
CA ASN A 85 -2.14 -24.51 6.55
C ASN A 85 -2.48 -23.77 7.84
N ARG A 86 -1.54 -23.68 8.78
CA ARG A 86 -1.72 -22.89 10.02
C ARG A 86 -1.98 -21.41 9.71
N ARG A 87 -1.24 -20.81 8.78
CA ARG A 87 -1.48 -19.42 8.34
C ARG A 87 -2.87 -19.24 7.72
N ASN A 88 -3.31 -20.19 6.89
CA ASN A 88 -4.63 -20.13 6.27
C ASN A 88 -5.74 -20.26 7.31
N MET A 89 -5.61 -21.19 8.26
CA MET A 89 -6.57 -21.33 9.37
C MET A 89 -6.66 -20.05 10.21
N ASN A 90 -5.52 -19.44 10.54
CA ASN A 90 -5.50 -18.16 11.27
C ASN A 90 -6.13 -17.03 10.45
N ARG A 91 -5.92 -17.01 9.12
CA ARG A 91 -6.56 -16.03 8.21
C ARG A 91 -8.07 -16.19 8.23
N LEU A 92 -8.57 -17.41 8.05
CA LEU A 92 -9.99 -17.74 8.05
C LEU A 92 -10.64 -17.40 9.40
N ALA A 93 -9.98 -17.74 10.51
CA ALA A 93 -10.43 -17.37 11.85
C ALA A 93 -10.50 -15.84 12.02
N SER A 94 -9.47 -15.11 11.57
CA SER A 94 -9.43 -13.65 11.63
C SER A 94 -10.53 -13.00 10.80
N VAL A 95 -10.79 -13.52 9.59
CA VAL A 95 -11.90 -13.05 8.72
C VAL A 95 -13.24 -13.32 9.40
N LYS A 96 -13.46 -14.53 9.94
CA LYS A 96 -14.68 -14.88 10.67
C LYS A 96 -14.90 -13.96 11.88
N CYS A 97 -13.85 -13.70 12.65
CA CYS A 97 -13.92 -12.75 13.76
C CYS A 97 -14.23 -11.34 13.28
N ARG A 98 -13.70 -10.86 12.16
CA ARG A 98 -14.00 -9.52 11.61
C ARG A 98 -15.44 -9.39 11.13
N LEU A 99 -15.98 -10.42 10.46
CA LEU A 99 -17.37 -10.43 10.02
C LEU A 99 -18.33 -10.40 11.23
N ASN A 100 -18.04 -11.18 12.27
CA ASN A 100 -18.80 -11.17 13.51
C ASN A 100 -18.57 -9.91 14.36
N LYS A 101 -17.46 -9.20 14.11
CA LYS A 101 -17.12 -7.88 14.66
C LYS A 101 -17.45 -6.76 13.69
N ALA A 102 -18.46 -6.92 12.82
CA ALA A 102 -19.26 -5.78 12.38
C ALA A 102 -19.98 -5.20 13.61
N PHE A 103 -19.19 -4.69 14.55
CA PHE A 103 -19.65 -3.80 15.58
C PHE A 103 -20.28 -2.66 14.80
N ILE A 104 -21.59 -2.54 14.90
CA ILE A 104 -22.23 -1.25 14.75
C ILE A 104 -21.47 -0.37 15.73
N VAL A 105 -20.50 0.40 15.23
CA VAL A 105 -19.84 1.43 16.01
C VAL A 105 -20.95 2.41 16.28
N LYS A 106 -21.61 2.25 17.43
CA LYS A 106 -22.59 3.24 17.87
C LYS A 106 -21.80 4.54 17.97
N PRO A 107 -22.16 5.59 17.20
CA PRO A 107 -21.45 6.84 17.28
C PRO A 107 -21.47 7.28 18.75
N GLN A 108 -20.28 7.46 19.31
CA GLN A 108 -20.09 7.64 20.76
C GLN A 108 -20.57 9.02 21.24
N CYS A 109 -21.03 9.88 20.30
CA CYS A 109 -21.68 11.14 20.58
C CYS A 109 -22.71 11.44 19.48
N SER A 110 -23.96 11.72 19.89
CA SER A 110 -24.98 12.32 19.00
C SER A 110 -24.85 13.85 18.88
N LYS A 111 -23.96 14.45 19.68
CA LYS A 111 -23.70 15.88 19.67
C LYS A 111 -22.61 16.16 18.63
N THR A 112 -22.90 17.09 17.73
CA THR A 112 -21.92 17.70 16.82
C THR A 112 -20.71 18.17 17.63
N ASP A 113 -19.52 17.99 17.08
CA ASP A 113 -18.28 18.42 17.70
C ASP A 113 -18.33 19.93 17.98
N LYS A 114 -17.83 20.37 19.14
CA LYS A 114 -17.78 21.80 19.47
C LYS A 114 -16.82 22.59 18.58
N ASN A 115 -15.82 21.89 18.05
CA ASN A 115 -14.76 22.48 17.23
C ASN A 115 -14.99 22.29 15.72
N TYR A 116 -15.99 21.48 15.32
CA TYR A 116 -16.24 21.17 13.90
C TYR A 116 -17.74 21.05 13.61
N GLY A 117 -18.17 21.64 12.49
CA GLY A 117 -19.57 21.59 12.02
C GLY A 117 -20.26 22.95 12.06
N GLU A 118 -21.57 22.96 11.79
CA GLU A 118 -22.38 24.18 11.64
C GLU A 118 -22.53 24.99 12.93
N SER A 119 -22.32 24.37 14.09
CA SER A 119 -22.45 25.00 15.42
C SER A 119 -21.09 25.14 16.15
N CYS A 120 -20.00 25.35 15.40
CA CYS A 120 -18.67 25.55 15.99
C CYS A 120 -18.62 26.81 16.86
N GLU A 121 -18.16 26.68 18.11
CA GLU A 121 -18.07 27.80 19.06
C GLU A 121 -16.95 28.81 18.69
N LYS A 122 -15.94 28.36 17.94
CA LYS A 122 -14.76 29.17 17.60
C LYS A 122 -14.33 28.92 16.14
N PRO A 123 -14.93 29.61 15.16
CA PRO A 123 -14.53 29.49 13.78
C PRO A 123 -13.10 30.02 13.57
N ASP A 124 -12.33 29.35 12.70
CA ASP A 124 -10.94 29.71 12.40
C ASP A 124 -10.81 31.06 11.67
N LEU A 125 -11.84 31.45 10.92
CA LEU A 125 -11.92 32.69 10.15
C LEU A 125 -13.14 33.51 10.56
N SER A 126 -13.04 34.83 10.42
CA SER A 126 -14.21 35.71 10.49
C SER A 126 -15.15 35.44 9.32
N GLU A 127 -16.44 35.74 9.47
CA GLU A 127 -17.43 35.56 8.41
C GLU A 127 -17.08 36.34 7.13
N ALA A 128 -16.54 37.56 7.29
CA ALA A 128 -16.11 38.40 6.17
C ALA A 128 -14.93 37.78 5.41
N ASP A 129 -13.91 37.29 6.12
CA ASP A 129 -12.75 36.63 5.51
C ASP A 129 -13.14 35.32 4.84
N TYR A 130 -14.09 34.59 5.44
CA TYR A 130 -14.63 33.36 4.89
C TYR A 130 -15.35 33.62 3.56
N ASP A 131 -16.24 34.62 3.51
CA ASP A 131 -16.98 34.95 2.29
C ASP A 131 -16.06 35.46 1.19
N PHE A 132 -15.03 36.22 1.54
CA PHE A 132 -13.99 36.63 0.59
C PHE A 132 -13.28 35.41 -0.02
N ALA A 133 -12.72 34.52 0.82
CA ALA A 133 -12.00 33.34 0.36
C ALA A 133 -12.89 32.34 -0.39
N LYS A 134 -14.16 32.23 0.02
CA LYS A 134 -15.18 31.40 -0.63
C LYS A 134 -15.48 31.93 -2.02
N ASN A 135 -15.67 33.24 -2.18
CA ASN A 135 -15.90 33.86 -3.47
C ASN A 135 -14.67 33.76 -4.36
N GLU A 136 -13.47 34.02 -3.85
CA GLU A 136 -12.21 33.87 -4.60
C GLU A 136 -12.04 32.45 -5.17
N ARG A 137 -12.32 31.41 -4.37
CA ARG A 137 -12.16 30.02 -4.79
C ARG A 137 -13.31 29.48 -5.64
N LEU A 138 -14.55 29.89 -5.37
CA LEU A 138 -15.73 29.38 -6.09
C LEU A 138 -16.05 30.17 -7.36
N TYR A 139 -15.61 31.42 -7.48
CA TYR A 139 -15.89 32.26 -8.65
C TYR A 139 -15.34 31.66 -9.96
N PRO A 140 -14.10 31.13 -10.01
CA PRO A 140 -13.58 30.45 -11.20
C PRO A 140 -14.35 29.18 -11.55
N LEU A 141 -14.86 28.46 -10.54
CA LEU A 141 -15.60 27.20 -10.73
C LEU A 141 -17.01 27.43 -11.28
N LYS A 142 -17.63 28.57 -10.95
CA LYS A 142 -18.94 28.96 -11.50
C LYS A 142 -18.86 29.49 -12.93
N THR A 143 -17.73 30.08 -13.31
CA THR A 143 -17.49 30.57 -14.68
C THR A 143 -16.93 29.49 -15.61
N ALA A 144 -16.41 28.39 -15.06
CA ALA A 144 -15.94 27.22 -15.80
C ALA A 144 -17.07 26.24 -16.23
N THR A 145 -18.23 26.76 -16.60
CA THR A 145 -19.25 25.98 -17.31
C THR A 145 -18.97 26.04 -18.81
N TYR A 146 -18.74 24.87 -19.42
CA TYR A 146 -18.64 24.65 -20.87
C TYR A 146 -19.92 25.04 -21.60
#